data_AF-A0A062VC39-F1
#
_entry.id   AF-A0A062VC39-F1
#
_cell.length_a   1.000
_cell.length_b   1.000
_cell.length_c   1.000
_cell.angle_alpha   90.00
_cell.angle_beta   90.00
_cell.angle_gamma   90.00
#
_symmetry.space_group_name_H-M   'P 1'
#
loop_
_entity.id
_entity.type
_entity.pdbx_description
1 polymer ?
#
loop_
_entity_poly.entity_id
_entity_poly.type
_entity_poly.pdbx_seq_one_letter_code
_entity_poly.pdbx_strand_id
1 'polypeptide(L)' 'MSFIFTQADLKGLTVQQLRAKRAEIINDLEARGLRLEDCPHIQISIRFIDEALARIISRNIKPRRP' A
#
# COMPACT_ATOMS: atom_id res chain seq x y z
N MET A 1 -1.91 -5.51 16.30
CA MET A 1 -1.57 -4.21 15.67
C MET A 1 -2.70 -3.81 14.73
N SER A 2 -3.10 -2.53 14.73
CA SER A 2 -4.11 -1.99 13.80
C SER A 2 -3.41 -1.36 12.61
N PHE A 3 -3.62 -1.92 11.41
CA PHE A 3 -3.05 -1.43 10.14
C PHE A 3 -3.86 -0.29 9.54
N ILE A 4 -4.30 0.66 10.37
CA ILE A 4 -5.08 1.81 9.91
C ILE A 4 -4.07 2.89 9.53
N PHE A 5 -3.89 3.09 8.22
CA PHE A 5 -3.04 4.15 7.68
C PHE A 5 -3.90 5.15 6.92
N THR A 6 -3.62 6.43 7.08
CA THR A 6 -4.22 7.46 6.25
C THR A 6 -3.33 7.73 5.04
N GLN A 7 -3.90 8.36 4.01
CA GLN A 7 -3.14 8.74 2.80
C GLN A 7 -1.98 9.71 3.13
N ALA A 8 -2.08 10.45 4.24
CA ALA A 8 -1.03 11.33 4.72
C ALA A 8 0.19 10.56 5.27
N ASP A 9 -0.04 9.45 5.97
CA ASP A 9 1.02 8.58 6.53
C ASP A 9 1.88 7.92 5.44
N LEU A 10 1.32 7.80 4.24
CA LEU A 10 1.99 7.22 3.08
C LEU A 10 2.75 8.27 2.24
N LYS A 11 2.57 9.55 2.54
CA LYS A 11 3.18 10.65 1.77
C LYS A 11 4.66 10.76 2.11
N GLY A 12 5.52 10.60 1.09
CA GLY A 12 6.97 10.70 1.24
C GLY A 12 7.66 9.36 1.46
N LEU A 13 6.92 8.25 1.56
CA LEU A 13 7.50 6.91 1.57
C LEU A 13 8.03 6.54 0.18
N THR A 14 9.14 5.79 0.17
CA THR A 14 9.70 5.24 -1.06
C THR A 14 8.92 4.00 -1.53
N VAL A 15 9.14 3.59 -2.78
CA VAL A 15 8.54 2.36 -3.34
C VAL A 15 8.87 1.14 -2.48
N GLN A 16 10.10 1.04 -1.97
CA GLN A 16 10.51 -0.08 -1.11
C GLN A 16 9.75 -0.07 0.22
N GLN A 17 9.60 1.10 0.85
CA GLN A 17 8.86 1.22 2.11
C GLN A 17 7.37 0.90 1.95
N LEU A 18 6.76 1.35 0.84
CA LEU A 18 5.36 1.04 0.52
C LEU A 18 5.17 -0.47 0.29
N ARG A 19 6.09 -1.11 -0.45
CA ARG A 19 6.08 -2.57 -0.66
C ARG A 19 6.28 -3.34 0.65
N ALA A 20 7.19 -2.88 1.51
CA ALA A 20 7.42 -3.49 2.82
C ALA A 20 6.16 -3.42 3.69
N LYS A 21 5.50 -2.26 3.78
CA LYS A 21 4.23 -2.11 4.50
C LYS A 21 3.14 -3.03 3.94
N ARG A 22 3.03 -3.15 2.61
CA ARG A 22 2.06 -4.07 1.98
C ARG A 22 2.35 -5.52 2.37
N ALA A 23 3.62 -5.93 2.38
CA ALA A 23 4.02 -7.28 2.77
C ALA A 23 3.75 -7.56 4.26
N GLU A 24 4.03 -6.60 5.15
CA GLU A 24 3.71 -6.72 6.59
C GLU A 24 2.22 -6.97 6.83
N ILE A 25 1.35 -6.22 6.14
CA ILE A 25 -0.10 -6.38 6.26
C ILE A 25 -0.54 -7.79 5.81
N ILE A 26 -0.02 -8.26 4.67
CA ILE A 26 -0.37 -9.58 4.13
C ILE A 26 0.15 -10.69 5.05
N ASN A 27 1.39 -10.58 5.54
CA ASN A 27 1.96 -11.56 6.47
C ASN A 27 1.19 -11.61 7.79
N ASP A 28 0.73 -10.48 8.33
CA ASP A 28 -0.09 -10.47 9.54
C ASP A 28 -1.48 -11.07 9.30
N LEU A 29 -2.10 -10.82 8.14
CA LEU A 29 -3.34 -11.48 7.74
C LEU A 29 -3.16 -13.01 7.66
N GLU A 30 -2.11 -13.47 6.97
CA GLU A 30 -1.79 -14.89 6.86
C GLU A 30 -1.49 -15.52 8.22
N ALA A 31 -0.72 -14.85 9.08
CA ALA A 31 -0.41 -15.33 10.43
C ALA A 31 -1.66 -15.47 11.31
N ARG A 32 -2.70 -14.68 11.03
CA ARG A 32 -4.00 -14.75 11.71
C ARG A 32 -5.00 -15.68 11.02
N GLY A 33 -4.62 -16.28 9.88
CA GLY A 33 -5.52 -17.09 9.06
C GLY A 33 -6.68 -16.30 8.46
N LEU A 34 -6.55 -14.97 8.35
CA LEU A 34 -7.58 -14.08 7.84
C LEU A 34 -7.35 -13.81 6.36
N ARG A 35 -8.43 -13.68 5.60
CA ARG A 35 -8.36 -13.27 4.20
C ARG A 35 -8.60 -11.77 4.11
N LEU A 36 -8.07 -11.17 3.04
CA LEU A 36 -8.21 -9.75 2.76
C LEU A 36 -9.68 -9.32 2.65
N GLU A 37 -10.51 -10.21 2.10
CA GLU A 37 -11.96 -10.05 1.93
C GLU A 37 -12.73 -10.00 3.27
N ASP A 38 -12.20 -10.62 4.33
CA ASP A 38 -12.81 -10.58 5.67
C ASP A 38 -12.50 -9.27 6.40
N CYS A 39 -11.56 -8.47 5.89
CA CYS A 39 -11.00 -7.31 6.55
C CYS A 39 -11.14 -6.03 5.70
N PRO A 40 -12.34 -5.42 5.62
CA PRO A 40 -12.60 -4.26 4.76
C PRO A 40 -11.69 -3.06 5.07
N HIS A 41 -11.37 -2.81 6.34
CA HIS A 41 -10.45 -1.74 6.73
C HIS A 41 -9.02 -1.96 6.24
N ILE A 42 -8.58 -3.22 6.17
CA ILE A 42 -7.25 -3.58 5.68
C ILE A 42 -7.20 -3.44 4.16
N GLN A 43 -8.28 -3.83 3.48
CA GLN A 43 -8.42 -3.65 2.03
C GLN A 43 -8.32 -2.17 1.62
N ILE A 44 -8.97 -1.27 2.37
CA ILE A 44 -8.86 0.18 2.15
C ILE A 44 -7.40 0.66 2.32
N SER A 45 -6.72 0.16 3.35
CA SER A 45 -5.33 0.53 3.64
C SER A 45 -4.36 0.05 2.54
N ILE A 46 -4.53 -1.18 2.05
CA ILE A 46 -3.77 -1.70 0.90
C ILE A 46 -4.04 -0.87 -0.36
N ARG A 47 -5.29 -0.50 -0.61
CA ARG A 47 -5.64 0.36 -1.75
C ARG A 47 -4.91 1.70 -1.70
N PHE A 48 -4.80 2.34 -0.53
CA PHE A 48 -4.02 3.58 -0.41
C PHE A 48 -2.53 3.38 -0.69
N ILE A 49 -1.97 2.24 -0.27
CA ILE A 49 -0.57 1.89 -0.58
C ILE A 49 -0.39 1.68 -2.09
N ASP A 50 -1.30 0.96 -2.74
CA ASP A 50 -1.27 0.70 -4.17
C ASP A 50 -1.43 2.01 -4.97
N GLU A 51 -2.31 2.92 -4.55
CA GLU A 51 -2.44 4.25 -5.15
C GLU A 51 -1.16 5.09 -4.98
N ALA A 52 -0.52 5.04 -3.81
CA ALA A 52 0.75 5.72 -3.57
C ALA A 52 1.87 5.15 -4.46
N LEU A 53 1.95 3.83 -4.59
CA LEU A 53 2.88 3.14 -5.48
C LEU A 53 2.65 3.54 -6.94
N ALA A 54 1.39 3.52 -7.39
CA ALA A 54 1.03 3.91 -8.76
C ALA A 54 1.42 5.36 -9.06
N ARG A 55 1.23 6.29 -8.11
CA ARG A 55 1.65 7.69 -8.26
C ARG A 55 3.17 7.82 -8.40
N ILE A 56 3.96 7.07 -7.63
CA ILE A 56 5.43 7.14 -7.71
C ILE A 56 5.92 6.53 -9.03
N ILE A 57 5.39 5.37 -9.42
CA ILE A 57 5.73 4.70 -10.68
C ILE A 57 5.32 5.58 -11.87
N SER A 58 4.10 6.10 -11.89
CA SER A 58 3.61 7.00 -12.95
C SER A 58 4.40 8.31 -13.02
N ARG A 59 4.83 8.89 -11.88
CA ARG A 59 5.75 10.04 -11.90
C ARG A 59 7.11 9.71 -12.49
N ASN A 60 7.57 8.47 -12.36
CA ASN A 60 8.81 7.99 -12.99
C ASN A 60 8.61 7.71 -14.49
N ILE A 61 7.40 7.37 -14.92
CA ILE A 61 7.03 7.24 -16.33
C ILE A 61 6.51 8.61 -16.82
N LYS A 62 7.38 9.62 -16.84
CA LYS A 62 7.05 10.82 -17.63
C LYS A 62 6.94 10.40 -19.11
N PRO A 63 5.85 10.73 -19.82
CA PRO A 63 5.86 10.62 -21.27
C PRO A 63 6.95 11.55 -21.79
N ARG A 64 7.96 11.00 -22.48
CA ARG A 64 8.77 11.81 -23.39
C ARG A 64 7.78 12.44 -24.37
N ARG A 65 7.58 13.75 -24.30
CA ARG A 65 6.81 14.50 -25.30
C ARG A 65 7.45 14.25 -26.67
N PRO A 66 6.68 13.93 -27.73
CA PRO A 66 7.12 14.23 -29.08
C PRO A 66 7.24 15.74 -29.29
#